data_AF-A0A947CTV1-F1
#
_entry.id   AF-A0A947CTV1-F1
#
_cell.length_a   1.000
_cell.length_b   1.000
_cell.length_c   1.000
_cell.angle_alpha   90.00
_cell.angle_beta   90.00
_cell.angle_gamma   90.00
#
_symmetry.space_group_name_H-M   'P 1'
#
loop_
_entity.id
_entity.type
_entity.pdbx_description
1 polymer ?
#
loop_
_entity_poly.entity_id
_entity_poly.type
_entity_poly.pdbx_seq_one_letter_code
_entity_poly.pdbx_strand_id
1 'polypeptide(L)'
;MSGDSRTGSDDDIVVLPEDTDVERATEPPVVARLVVEIRSDGSRTIARGALEDRATGQNVAVEARGNSPMSLALALARSMLKLPSLGRARALLPGRRKKRR
;
A
#
# COMPACT_ATOMS: atom_id res chain seq x y z
N MET A 1 -48.49 10.04 -21.64
CA MET A 1 -48.35 9.56 -20.25
C MET A 1 -47.37 8.39 -20.32
N SER A 2 -46.07 8.66 -20.19
CA SER A 2 -45.30 8.55 -18.92
C SER A 2 -45.34 7.08 -18.46
N GLY A 3 -44.32 6.25 -18.66
CA GLY A 3 -42.90 6.45 -18.39
C GLY A 3 -42.58 5.73 -17.08
N ASP A 4 -42.38 4.41 -17.13
CA ASP A 4 -41.83 3.64 -15.99
C ASP A 4 -40.44 3.13 -16.40
N SER A 5 -39.44 3.98 -16.22
CA SER A 5 -38.03 3.65 -16.34
C SER A 5 -37.54 3.19 -14.96
N ARG A 6 -37.74 1.91 -14.68
CA ARG A 6 -37.06 1.21 -13.59
C ARG A 6 -36.05 0.23 -14.18
N THR A 7 -34.82 0.72 -14.32
CA THR A 7 -33.61 -0.10 -14.28
C THR A 7 -32.49 0.83 -13.81
N GLY A 8 -32.37 0.98 -12.48
CA GLY A 8 -31.12 1.42 -11.88
C GLY A 8 -30.15 0.25 -12.06
N SER A 9 -29.11 0.46 -12.87
CA SER A 9 -28.00 -0.46 -12.97
C SER A 9 -27.15 -0.29 -11.70
N ASP A 10 -27.49 -1.08 -10.70
CA ASP A 10 -26.55 -1.51 -9.67
C ASP A 10 -25.36 -2.20 -10.36
N ASP A 11 -24.18 -1.94 -9.79
CA ASP A 11 -22.99 -2.78 -9.84
C ASP A 11 -22.23 -2.91 -11.18
N ASP A 12 -21.65 -1.79 -11.63
CA ASP A 12 -20.30 -1.83 -12.22
C ASP A 12 -19.24 -2.01 -11.11
N ILE A 13 -19.38 -3.05 -10.28
CA ILE A 13 -18.27 -3.49 -9.43
C ILE A 13 -17.32 -4.23 -10.35
N VAL A 14 -16.27 -3.54 -10.79
CA VAL A 14 -15.11 -4.18 -11.42
C VAL A 14 -14.44 -5.03 -10.35
N VAL A 15 -14.86 -6.29 -10.25
CA VAL A 15 -14.14 -7.32 -9.50
C VAL A 15 -12.83 -7.55 -10.23
N LEU A 16 -11.76 -6.92 -9.73
CA LEU A 16 -10.40 -7.21 -10.19
C LEU A 16 -10.15 -8.71 -9.94
N PRO A 17 -9.57 -9.43 -10.92
CA PRO A 17 -9.29 -10.85 -10.75
C PRO A 17 -8.44 -11.05 -9.49
N GLU A 18 -8.87 -11.99 -8.64
CA GLU A 18 -8.10 -12.49 -7.51
C GLU A 18 -6.68 -12.83 -8.02
N ASP A 19 -5.65 -12.31 -7.35
CA ASP A 19 -4.22 -12.49 -7.67
C ASP A 19 -3.95 -13.96 -8.05
N THR A 20 -3.97 -14.27 -9.34
CA THR A 20 -3.62 -15.60 -9.84
C THR A 20 -2.10 -15.69 -9.80
N ASP A 21 -1.61 -16.27 -8.70
CA ASP A 21 -0.22 -16.48 -8.28
C ASP A 21 0.65 -17.33 -9.23
N VAL A 22 0.42 -17.32 -10.56
CA VAL A 22 1.11 -18.23 -11.49
C VAL A 22 2.21 -17.56 -12.31
N GLU A 23 2.28 -16.23 -12.37
CA GLU A 23 3.32 -15.50 -13.14
C GLU A 23 4.49 -14.96 -12.29
N ARG A 24 4.54 -15.28 -10.98
CA ARG A 24 5.46 -14.66 -9.99
C ARG A 24 6.66 -15.50 -9.54
N ALA A 25 6.96 -16.64 -10.17
CA ALA A 25 8.05 -17.51 -9.68
C ALA A 25 9.45 -16.85 -9.66
N THR A 26 9.64 -15.74 -10.37
CA THR A 26 10.92 -15.02 -10.50
C THR A 26 11.04 -13.76 -9.63
N GLU A 27 9.95 -13.26 -9.06
CA GLU A 27 9.95 -12.02 -8.25
C GLU A 27 10.06 -12.35 -6.75
N PRO A 28 10.79 -11.55 -5.95
CA PRO A 28 10.76 -11.69 -4.50
C PRO A 28 9.34 -11.58 -3.92
N PRO A 29 9.05 -12.24 -2.79
CA PRO A 29 7.72 -12.18 -2.18
C PRO A 29 7.39 -10.75 -1.73
N VAL A 30 6.10 -10.39 -1.84
CA VAL A 30 5.58 -9.12 -1.31
C VAL A 30 5.66 -9.14 0.22
N VAL A 31 6.53 -8.33 0.80
CA VAL A 31 6.71 -8.23 2.26
C VAL A 31 5.92 -7.09 2.90
N ALA A 32 5.44 -6.13 2.10
CA ALA A 32 4.61 -5.03 2.56
C ALA A 32 3.78 -4.45 1.41
N ARG A 33 2.66 -3.81 1.73
CA ARG A 33 1.80 -3.10 0.75
C ARG A 33 1.36 -1.76 1.33
N LEU A 34 1.51 -0.70 0.55
CA LEU A 34 0.96 0.62 0.86
C LEU A 34 -0.13 0.97 -0.14
N VAL A 35 -1.30 1.37 0.35
CA VAL A 35 -2.36 1.95 -0.47
C VAL A 35 -2.72 3.30 0.11
N VAL A 36 -2.74 4.34 -0.71
CA VAL A 36 -3.13 5.70 -0.31
C VAL A 36 -4.04 6.33 -1.36
N GLU A 37 -5.14 6.91 -0.90
CA GLU A 37 -5.98 7.83 -1.66
C GLU A 37 -5.41 9.24 -1.52
N ILE A 38 -5.28 9.96 -2.63
CA ILE A 38 -4.86 11.38 -2.64
C ILE A 38 -6.02 12.23 -3.15
N ARG A 39 -6.48 13.16 -2.31
CA ARG A 39 -7.51 14.15 -2.66
C ARG A 39 -6.88 15.53 -2.71
N SER A 40 -7.08 16.25 -3.81
CA SER A 40 -6.57 17.60 -4.01
C SER A 40 -7.65 18.51 -4.57
N ASP A 41 -7.76 19.73 -4.04
CA ASP A 41 -8.58 20.81 -4.60
C ASP A 41 -7.74 21.93 -5.24
N GLY A 42 -6.43 21.71 -5.37
CA GLY A 42 -5.46 22.67 -5.91
C GLY A 42 -4.82 23.60 -4.86
N SER A 43 -5.46 23.79 -3.69
CA SER A 43 -4.90 24.57 -2.57
C SER A 43 -4.55 23.71 -1.36
N ARG A 44 -5.21 22.55 -1.24
CA ARG A 44 -5.05 21.59 -0.15
C ARG A 44 -4.99 20.20 -0.73
N THR A 45 -4.04 19.42 -0.23
CA THR A 45 -3.89 18.01 -0.59
C THR A 45 -3.83 17.15 0.66
N ILE A 46 -4.56 16.05 0.64
CA ILE A 46 -4.65 15.08 1.72
C ILE A 46 -4.40 13.69 1.14
N ALA A 47 -3.51 12.93 1.76
CA ALA A 47 -3.32 11.52 1.49
C ALA A 47 -3.79 10.70 2.69
N ARG A 48 -4.61 9.66 2.45
CA ARG A 48 -5.13 8.76 3.48
C ARG A 48 -5.07 7.32 3.00
N GLY A 49 -4.70 6.41 3.87
CA GLY A 49 -4.69 5.01 3.53
C GLY A 49 -4.07 4.15 4.61
N ALA A 50 -3.43 3.06 4.18
CA ALA A 50 -2.91 2.05 5.07
C ALA A 50 -1.61 1.44 4.53
N LEU A 51 -0.72 1.08 5.45
CA LEU A 51 0.43 0.23 5.22
C LEU A 51 0.18 -1.13 5.88
N GLU A 52 0.26 -2.19 5.10
CA GLU A 52 0.23 -3.58 5.53
C GLU A 52 1.66 -4.14 5.55
N ASP A 53 2.08 -4.74 6.67
CA ASP A 53 3.27 -5.57 6.78
C ASP A 53 2.86 -7.05 6.66
N ARG A 54 3.21 -7.69 5.54
CA ARG A 54 2.86 -9.09 5.28
C ARG A 54 3.63 -10.06 6.17
N ALA A 55 4.79 -9.66 6.71
CA ALA A 55 5.58 -10.52 7.59
C ALA A 55 4.98 -10.62 9.00
N THR A 56 4.29 -9.58 9.46
CA THR A 56 3.70 -9.54 10.81
C THR A 56 2.17 -9.52 10.82
N GLY A 57 1.52 -9.32 9.67
CA GLY A 57 0.08 -9.14 9.54
C GLY A 57 -0.43 -7.80 10.09
N GLN A 58 0.47 -6.87 10.45
CA GLN A 58 0.08 -5.57 10.99
C GLN A 58 -0.41 -4.64 9.89
N ASN A 59 -1.45 -3.88 10.20
CA ASN A 59 -1.97 -2.83 9.33
C ASN A 59 -1.95 -1.50 10.09
N VAL A 60 -1.30 -0.49 9.52
CA VAL A 60 -1.15 0.83 10.13
C VAL A 60 -1.75 1.90 9.22
N ALA A 61 -2.63 2.73 9.79
CA ALA A 61 -3.19 3.87 9.08
C ALA A 61 -2.11 4.91 8.74
N VAL A 62 -2.17 5.43 7.53
CA VAL A 62 -1.29 6.48 7.02
C VAL A 62 -2.13 7.69 6.67
N GLU A 63 -1.81 8.84 7.27
CA GLU A 63 -2.38 10.14 6.88
C GLU A 63 -1.26 11.17 6.72
N ALA A 64 -1.32 11.91 5.61
CA ALA A 64 -0.44 13.04 5.35
C ALA A 64 -1.21 14.20 4.75
N ARG A 65 -0.76 15.41 5.01
CA ARG A 65 -1.35 16.64 4.49
C ARG A 65 -0.26 17.55 3.95
N GLY A 66 -0.57 18.22 2.86
CA GLY A 66 0.31 19.20 2.21
C GLY A 66 -0.51 20.27 1.50
N ASN A 67 0.11 21.41 1.24
CA ASN A 67 -0.44 22.48 0.38
C ASN A 67 0.15 22.41 -1.04
N SER A 68 0.92 21.37 -1.33
CA SER A 68 1.51 21.09 -2.64
C SER A 68 1.84 19.58 -2.76
N PRO A 69 2.00 19.04 -3.97
CA PRO A 69 2.40 17.64 -4.15
C PRO A 69 3.73 17.29 -3.48
N MET A 70 4.71 18.21 -3.53
CA MET A 70 6.02 18.00 -2.92
C MET A 70 5.95 17.99 -1.38
N SER A 71 5.18 18.90 -0.78
CA SER A 71 5.00 18.91 0.68
C SER A 71 4.24 17.68 1.17
N LEU A 72 3.27 17.18 0.40
CA LEU A 72 2.58 15.92 0.69
C LEU A 72 3.53 14.72 0.64
N ALA A 73 4.37 14.61 -0.40
CA ALA A 73 5.33 13.53 -0.53
C ALA A 73 6.30 13.49 0.66
N LEU A 74 6.80 14.66 1.08
CA LEU A 74 7.66 14.77 2.26
C LEU A 74 6.94 14.37 3.55
N ALA A 75 5.66 14.77 3.71
CA ALA A 75 4.85 14.39 4.86
C ALA A 75 4.58 12.87 4.90
N LEU A 76 4.32 12.24 3.76
CA LEU A 76 4.17 10.78 3.64
C LEU A 76 5.46 10.05 4.01
N ALA A 77 6.60 10.46 3.44
CA ALA A 77 7.90 9.87 3.76
C ALA A 77 8.20 9.97 5.27
N ARG A 78 7.88 11.12 5.89
CA ARG A 78 8.03 11.31 7.33
C ARG A 78 7.08 10.45 8.15
N SER A 79 5.88 10.17 7.66
CA SER A 79 4.94 9.24 8.29
C SER A 79 5.50 7.82 8.29
N MET A 80 6.10 7.39 7.19
CA MET A 80 6.70 6.05 7.07
C MET A 80 7.86 5.82 8.03
N LEU A 81 8.73 6.83 8.20
CA LEU A 81 9.86 6.75 9.14
C LEU A 81 9.44 6.59 10.61
N LYS A 82 8.19 6.93 10.95
CA LYS A 82 7.63 6.79 12.32
C LYS A 82 6.98 5.44 12.58
N LEU A 83 6.82 4.60 11.55
CA LEU A 83 6.19 3.30 11.71
C LEU A 83 7.15 2.37 12.47
N PRO A 84 6.65 1.60 13.45
CA PRO A 84 7.45 0.57 14.11
C PRO A 84 8.04 -0.32 13.02
N SER A 85 9.36 -0.46 13.05
CA SER A 85 10.15 -0.84 11.89
C SER A 85 9.55 -1.99 11.10
N LEU A 86 9.39 -1.81 9.78
CA LEU A 86 9.35 -2.85 8.74
C LEU A 86 10.66 -3.69 8.73
N GLY A 87 11.15 -4.08 9.90
CA GLY A 87 12.56 -4.24 10.23
C GLY A 87 12.87 -5.56 10.94
N ARG A 88 12.13 -6.62 10.63
CA ARG A 88 12.59 -8.00 10.90
C ARG A 88 12.94 -8.77 9.63
N ALA A 89 13.40 -8.08 8.59
CA ALA A 89 14.23 -8.68 7.54
C ALA A 89 15.66 -9.04 8.07
N ARG A 90 15.76 -9.64 9.26
CA ARG A 90 17.02 -10.13 9.85
C ARG A 90 17.46 -11.50 9.30
N ALA A 91 16.75 -12.07 8.34
CA ALA A 91 17.00 -13.45 7.87
C ALA A 91 18.01 -13.60 6.72
N LEU A 92 18.56 -12.51 6.16
CA LEU A 92 19.41 -12.58 4.95
C LEU A 92 20.90 -12.27 5.16
N LEU A 93 21.44 -12.50 6.37
CA LEU A 93 22.91 -12.54 6.55
C LEU A 93 23.41 -13.97 6.31
N PRO A 94 24.06 -14.28 5.16
CA PRO A 94 24.65 -15.60 4.96
C PRO A 94 25.76 -15.83 5.99
N GLY A 95 25.58 -16.90 6.78
CA GLY A 95 26.50 -17.32 7.82
C GLY A 95 27.91 -17.52 7.28
N ARG A 96 28.86 -16.83 7.89
CA ARG A 96 30.31 -16.97 7.68
C ARG A 96 30.72 -18.43 7.91
N ARG A 97 30.87 -19.21 6.83
CA ARG A 97 31.41 -20.59 6.89
C ARG A 97 32.82 -20.54 7.48
N LYS A 98 32.96 -21.01 8.72
CA LYS A 98 34.25 -21.17 9.41
C LYS A 98 34.96 -22.37 8.78
N LYS A 99 36.02 -22.10 7.99
CA LYS A 99 36.91 -23.10 7.41
C LYS A 99 37.64 -23.80 8.57
N ARG A 100 37.21 -25.02 8.92
CA ARG A 100 38.00 -25.91 9.79
C ARG A 100 39.18 -26.40 8.96
N ARG A 101 40.38 -26.01 9.40
CA ARG A 101 41.62 -26.74 9.10
C ARG A 101 41.73 -27.92 10.05
#